data_AF-A0A534LSW0-F1
#
_entry.id   AF-A0A534LSW0-F1
#
_cell.length_a   1.000
_cell.length_b   1.000
_cell.length_c   1.000
_cell.angle_alpha   90.00
_cell.angle_beta   90.00
_cell.angle_gamma   90.00
#
_symmetry.space_group_name_H-M   'P 1'
#
loop_
_entity.id
_entity.type
_entity.pdbx_description
1 polymer ?
#
loop_
_entity_poly.entity_id
_entity_poly.type
_entity_poly.pdbx_seq_one_letter_code
_entity_poly.pdbx_strand_id
1 'polypeptide(L)'
;MFELEVHGGLGRKGTWTRSGQTLTTPLVLFVPTRAHPAPPYAEALFVSDRTEDPRLQIRVSGSFFGPREGRHPDDVPPSKGTPLSMADLEFPEEPPAGDLAIVTGEADLSRAANAEVVFLANGPQFERSPREFVAAIRRVKESLGPARVLAVTGLATPSNVPILVYAGIDVVDSSRMVLDSARGLFHTSDGSIEMEEAEPAACGCPACVAGGDLPGHNDFALHRAVLLVRNHLAHGRLRELVERRLANAPWNTAVVRHLDLRGYDLVEPYTPVAGREMLAYASESLHRPEVVRFRRRIMERYAKPPSARVLLLLPCSARKPYSASRSHRRFREAIQACKNPSVVHEVIVTSPLGLIPRELERFYPAGAYDIPVTGDWSRDEAAVVADDLEAFVESNRYDSVVAHLGAEGPIVHQVLPEAFLSSKDRPTSDDSLVALTRTLDQVVGSYGPVARGARFAEDLSTIARFQFGDAGKALVSGATFRGRFPDVRVLRQGTQVAMHTGRGLLSLTLAGGEILSKANAYWVDIEDFHPVGNIFAVGVRDAAPEIRPGDEVAVRHGGEVRAVGTARLSSREMKDFDRGEAVHVRHVREASP
;
A
#
# COMPACT_ATOMS: atom_id res chain seq x y z
N MET A 1 -1.39 -0.59 24.59
CA MET A 1 -0.40 0.12 23.75
C MET A 1 0.02 -0.70 22.53
N PHE A 2 0.12 -0.07 21.34
CA PHE A 2 0.41 -0.74 20.07
C PHE A 2 1.68 -0.18 19.40
N GLU A 3 2.50 -1.06 18.84
CA GLU A 3 3.69 -0.73 18.07
C GLU A 3 3.61 -1.38 16.68
N LEU A 4 3.66 -0.56 15.62
CA LEU A 4 3.60 -1.03 14.24
C LEU A 4 4.95 -1.61 13.79
N GLU A 5 4.95 -2.81 13.22
CA GLU A 5 6.14 -3.41 12.60
C GLU A 5 6.12 -3.23 11.08
N VAL A 6 4.99 -3.55 10.44
CA VAL A 6 4.82 -3.49 8.99
C VAL A 6 3.34 -3.34 8.61
N HIS A 7 3.11 -2.70 7.47
CA HIS A 7 1.78 -2.47 6.91
C HIS A 7 1.63 -3.12 5.53
N GLY A 8 0.39 -3.39 5.14
CA GLY A 8 -0.03 -3.82 3.80
C GLY A 8 -1.38 -3.21 3.47
N GLY A 9 -1.39 -2.00 2.90
CA GLY A 9 -2.60 -1.16 2.90
C GLY A 9 -2.91 -0.68 4.32
N LEU A 10 -4.17 -0.78 4.75
CA LEU A 10 -4.55 -0.51 6.14
C LEU A 10 -4.22 -1.65 7.09
N GLY A 11 -3.91 -2.83 6.57
CA GLY A 11 -3.59 -4.00 7.38
C GLY A 11 -2.26 -3.86 8.07
N ARG A 12 -2.21 -4.25 9.34
CA ARG A 12 -1.06 -4.06 10.20
C ARG A 12 -0.62 -5.36 10.83
N LYS A 13 0.69 -5.59 10.81
CA LYS A 13 1.35 -6.49 11.75
C LYS A 13 2.13 -5.61 12.72
N GLY A 14 1.91 -5.85 13.99
CA GLY A 14 2.54 -5.11 15.05
C GLY A 14 2.39 -5.83 16.38
N THR A 15 3.04 -5.28 17.38
CA THR A 15 3.03 -5.78 18.74
C THR A 15 2.02 -4.98 19.57
N TRP A 16 1.08 -5.68 20.20
CA TRP A 16 0.07 -5.10 21.09
C TRP A 16 0.36 -5.54 22.52
N THR A 17 0.78 -4.60 23.36
CA THR A 17 1.01 -4.83 24.78
C THR A 17 -0.19 -4.38 25.61
N ARG A 18 -0.76 -5.31 26.37
CA ARG A 18 -1.91 -5.07 27.26
C ARG A 18 -1.90 -6.04 28.44
N SER A 19 -2.19 -5.53 29.64
CA SER A 19 -2.27 -6.33 30.88
C SER A 19 -1.02 -7.20 31.13
N GLY A 20 0.16 -6.64 30.86
CA GLY A 20 1.45 -7.33 31.00
C GLY A 20 1.76 -8.36 29.91
N GLN A 21 0.88 -8.56 28.93
CA GLN A 21 1.07 -9.48 27.82
C GLN A 21 1.40 -8.73 26.54
N THR A 22 2.18 -9.36 25.68
CA THR A 22 2.64 -8.82 24.41
C THR A 22 2.21 -9.77 23.30
N LEU A 23 1.24 -9.34 22.49
CA LEU A 23 0.57 -10.15 21.48
C LEU A 23 0.87 -9.63 20.07
N THR A 24 0.87 -10.51 19.08
CA THR A 24 1.08 -10.11 17.68
C THR A 24 -0.26 -9.86 16.97
N THR A 25 -0.36 -8.78 16.21
CA THR A 25 -1.51 -8.52 15.34
C THR A 25 -1.25 -8.97 13.89
N PRO A 26 -2.30 -9.33 13.11
CA PRO A 26 -3.68 -9.52 13.55
C PRO A 26 -3.84 -10.64 14.57
N LEU A 27 -4.83 -10.54 15.46
CA LEU A 27 -5.07 -11.44 16.60
C LEU A 27 -6.49 -12.02 16.55
N VAL A 28 -6.64 -13.27 17.01
CA VAL A 28 -7.95 -13.90 17.26
C VAL A 28 -8.20 -13.98 18.76
N LEU A 29 -9.32 -13.44 19.23
CA LEU A 29 -9.85 -13.69 20.57
C LEU A 29 -10.74 -14.94 20.51
N PHE A 30 -10.25 -16.07 21.04
CA PHE A 30 -11.01 -17.32 21.00
C PHE A 30 -12.11 -17.32 22.05
N VAL A 31 -13.29 -17.81 21.67
CA VAL A 31 -14.46 -17.90 22.55
C VAL A 31 -14.53 -19.30 23.16
N PRO A 32 -14.06 -19.49 24.41
CA PRO A 32 -14.28 -20.76 25.10
C PRO A 32 -15.76 -20.94 25.42
N THR A 33 -16.23 -22.18 25.32
CA THR A 33 -17.56 -22.59 25.78
C THR A 33 -17.43 -23.69 26.82
N ARG A 34 -18.53 -24.04 27.48
CA ARG A 34 -18.53 -25.16 28.45
C ARG A 34 -18.18 -26.50 27.80
N ALA A 35 -18.58 -26.69 26.54
CA ALA A 35 -18.33 -27.93 25.79
C ALA A 35 -16.98 -27.91 25.07
N HIS A 36 -16.45 -26.71 24.77
CA HIS A 36 -15.23 -26.54 24.01
C HIS A 36 -14.30 -25.53 24.72
N PRO A 37 -13.31 -26.00 25.50
CA PRO A 37 -12.40 -25.13 26.21
C PRO A 37 -11.49 -24.37 25.24
N ALA A 38 -10.90 -23.29 25.72
CA ALA A 38 -10.00 -22.48 24.90
C ALA A 38 -8.86 -23.32 24.29
N PRO A 39 -8.65 -23.27 22.96
CA PRO A 39 -7.61 -24.06 22.30
C PRO A 39 -6.21 -23.78 22.86
N PRO A 40 -5.28 -24.77 22.85
CA PRO A 40 -3.94 -24.58 23.41
C PRO A 40 -3.09 -23.56 22.64
N TYR A 41 -3.40 -23.30 21.37
CA TYR A 41 -2.75 -22.29 20.53
C TYR A 41 -3.41 -20.90 20.62
N ALA A 42 -4.50 -20.74 21.38
CA ALA A 42 -5.14 -19.44 21.53
C ALA A 42 -4.24 -18.52 22.35
N GLU A 43 -3.93 -17.36 21.77
CA GLU A 43 -3.11 -16.30 22.37
C GLU A 43 -3.90 -15.41 23.34
N ALA A 44 -5.20 -15.22 23.08
CA ALA A 44 -6.11 -14.41 23.89
C ALA A 44 -7.55 -14.94 23.79
N LEU A 45 -8.37 -14.60 24.78
CA LEU A 45 -9.72 -15.12 24.96
C LEU A 45 -10.77 -14.01 24.95
N PHE A 46 -11.94 -14.33 24.41
CA PHE A 46 -13.15 -13.51 24.47
C PHE A 46 -14.19 -14.23 25.34
N VAL A 47 -14.46 -13.69 26.53
CA VAL A 47 -15.17 -14.41 27.59
C VAL A 47 -16.41 -13.68 28.08
N SER A 48 -17.42 -14.43 28.54
CA SER A 48 -18.55 -13.87 29.30
C SER A 48 -18.15 -13.58 30.74
N ASP A 49 -17.28 -14.42 31.31
CA ASP A 49 -16.87 -14.42 32.70
C ASP A 49 -15.37 -14.68 32.75
N ARG A 50 -14.66 -13.94 33.60
CA ARG A 50 -13.22 -14.15 33.79
C ARG A 50 -12.99 -15.51 34.43
N THR A 51 -11.97 -16.21 33.94
CA THR A 51 -11.50 -17.51 34.47
C THR A 51 -10.10 -17.36 35.06
N GLU A 52 -9.59 -18.43 35.67
CA GLU A 52 -8.20 -18.52 36.15
C GLU A 52 -7.17 -18.67 35.00
N ASP A 53 -7.62 -18.65 33.74
CA ASP A 53 -6.73 -18.75 32.59
C ASP A 53 -5.75 -17.58 32.54
N PRO A 54 -4.43 -17.83 32.47
CA PRO A 54 -3.42 -16.78 32.54
C PRO A 54 -3.34 -15.93 31.27
N ARG A 55 -3.98 -16.31 30.17
CA ARG A 55 -3.98 -15.55 28.90
C ARG A 55 -4.79 -14.26 29.02
N LEU A 56 -4.57 -13.32 28.09
CA LEU A 56 -5.35 -12.09 28.01
C LEU A 56 -6.83 -12.45 27.83
N GLN A 57 -7.68 -11.91 28.70
CA GLN A 57 -9.12 -12.11 28.65
C GLN A 57 -9.83 -10.78 28.43
N ILE A 58 -10.45 -10.63 27.26
CA ILE A 58 -11.38 -9.55 26.95
C ILE A 58 -12.79 -10.02 27.32
N ARG A 59 -13.45 -9.34 28.26
CA ARG A 59 -14.77 -9.75 28.77
C ARG A 59 -15.88 -8.91 28.18
N VAL A 60 -16.99 -9.53 27.78
CA VAL A 60 -18.20 -8.81 27.32
C VAL A 60 -19.07 -8.42 28.50
N SER A 61 -19.40 -7.13 28.65
CA SER A 61 -20.24 -6.63 29.74
C SER A 61 -21.73 -6.53 29.40
N GLY A 62 -22.19 -7.24 28.37
CA GLY A 62 -23.60 -7.31 27.98
C GLY A 62 -24.03 -6.18 27.05
N SER A 63 -25.27 -5.71 27.22
CA SER A 63 -25.84 -4.62 26.43
C SER A 63 -26.50 -3.57 27.32
N PHE A 64 -26.90 -2.45 26.76
CA PHE A 64 -27.68 -1.40 27.42
C PHE A 64 -28.94 -1.96 28.11
N PHE A 65 -29.57 -2.98 27.53
CA PHE A 65 -30.77 -3.63 28.08
C PHE A 65 -30.48 -4.69 29.16
N GLY A 66 -29.23 -5.09 29.31
CA GLY A 66 -28.77 -6.05 30.32
C GLY A 66 -27.31 -5.82 30.67
N PRO A 67 -26.96 -4.68 31.28
CA PRO A 67 -25.57 -4.31 31.52
C PRO A 67 -25.02 -5.12 32.68
N ARG A 68 -23.76 -5.52 32.56
CA ARG A 68 -22.99 -6.17 33.63
C ARG A 68 -21.91 -5.21 34.09
N GLU A 69 -21.71 -5.13 35.40
CA GLU A 69 -20.76 -4.19 35.99
C GLU A 69 -19.31 -4.48 35.51
N GLY A 70 -18.68 -3.46 34.92
CA GLY A 70 -17.26 -3.49 34.58
C GLY A 70 -16.40 -3.44 35.83
N ARG A 71 -15.50 -4.42 36.00
CA ARG A 71 -14.63 -4.52 37.20
C ARG A 71 -13.15 -4.65 36.84
N HIS A 72 -12.82 -4.65 35.56
CA HIS A 72 -11.47 -4.81 35.05
C HIS A 72 -11.25 -3.93 33.80
N PRO A 73 -10.03 -3.40 33.57
CA PRO A 73 -9.72 -2.58 32.40
C PRO A 73 -9.97 -3.26 31.04
N ASP A 74 -9.98 -4.60 31.02
CA ASP A 74 -10.23 -5.42 29.82
C ASP A 74 -11.69 -5.89 29.69
N ASP A 75 -12.61 -5.26 30.43
CA ASP A 75 -14.04 -5.47 30.25
C ASP A 75 -14.55 -4.50 29.18
N VAL A 76 -14.98 -5.03 28.03
CA VAL A 76 -15.63 -4.23 26.99
C VAL A 76 -16.92 -3.63 27.58
N PRO A 77 -17.18 -2.33 27.42
CA PRO A 77 -18.41 -1.72 27.92
C PRO A 77 -19.66 -2.39 27.30
N PRO A 78 -20.83 -2.31 27.96
CA PRO A 78 -22.07 -2.82 27.40
C PRO A 78 -22.34 -2.19 26.02
N SER A 79 -22.74 -3.00 25.04
CA SER A 79 -23.13 -2.49 23.72
C SER A 79 -24.49 -1.81 23.76
N LYS A 80 -24.77 -0.83 22.87
CA LYS A 80 -26.13 -0.28 22.69
C LYS A 80 -27.18 -1.37 22.40
N GLY A 81 -26.75 -2.47 21.78
CA GLY A 81 -27.64 -3.53 21.33
C GLY A 81 -28.61 -3.09 20.22
N THR A 82 -28.36 -1.94 19.58
CA THR A 82 -29.17 -1.44 18.48
C THR A 82 -28.73 -2.01 17.14
N PRO A 83 -29.68 -2.27 16.21
CA PRO A 83 -29.33 -2.64 14.85
C PRO A 83 -28.61 -1.49 14.14
N LEU A 84 -27.88 -1.79 13.06
CA LEU A 84 -27.10 -0.79 12.32
C LEU A 84 -27.99 0.33 11.75
N SER A 85 -29.24 0.01 11.39
CA SER A 85 -30.24 1.00 10.95
C SER A 85 -30.64 2.02 12.02
N MET A 86 -30.25 1.79 13.27
CA MET A 86 -30.51 2.63 14.44
C MET A 86 -29.21 2.96 15.18
N ALA A 87 -28.07 2.95 14.47
CA ALA A 87 -26.75 3.13 15.06
C ALA A 87 -26.57 4.49 15.75
N ASP A 88 -27.20 5.53 15.20
CA ASP A 88 -27.10 6.91 15.68
C ASP A 88 -28.23 7.29 16.67
N LEU A 89 -29.01 6.31 17.15
CA LEU A 89 -29.87 6.56 18.29
C LEU A 89 -29.02 6.88 19.52
N GLU A 90 -29.31 8.03 20.14
CA GLU A 90 -28.69 8.45 21.37
C GLU A 90 -29.34 7.73 22.56
N PHE A 91 -28.51 7.07 23.36
CA PHE A 91 -28.88 6.53 24.65
C PHE A 91 -28.18 7.35 25.74
N PRO A 92 -28.83 7.59 26.88
CA PRO A 92 -28.18 8.16 28.04
C PRO A 92 -27.18 7.13 28.58
N GLU A 93 -25.94 7.21 28.12
CA GLU A 93 -24.85 6.35 28.56
C GLU A 93 -23.76 7.21 29.19
N GLU A 94 -23.16 6.74 30.28
CA GLU A 94 -21.94 7.35 30.81
C GLU A 94 -20.80 7.19 29.78
N PRO A 95 -19.89 8.18 29.65
CA PRO A 95 -18.71 8.03 28.80
C PRO A 95 -17.88 6.82 29.26
N PRO A 96 -17.28 6.05 28.33
CA PRO A 96 -16.52 4.86 28.70
C PRO A 96 -15.37 5.26 29.64
N ALA A 97 -15.38 4.70 30.84
CA ALA A 97 -14.40 5.01 31.89
C ALA A 97 -13.03 4.30 31.68
N GLY A 98 -12.82 3.62 30.55
CA GLY A 98 -11.64 2.79 30.31
C GLY A 98 -11.14 2.79 28.86
N ASP A 99 -10.07 2.03 28.63
CA ASP A 99 -9.32 2.03 27.36
C ASP A 99 -10.02 1.31 26.20
N LEU A 100 -11.19 0.70 26.44
CA LEU A 100 -11.98 -0.04 25.47
C LEU A 100 -13.28 0.71 25.19
N ALA A 101 -13.57 0.92 23.91
CA ALA A 101 -14.85 1.48 23.46
C ALA A 101 -15.54 0.55 22.47
N ILE A 102 -16.87 0.63 22.43
CA ILE A 102 -17.68 0.09 21.34
C ILE A 102 -18.16 1.26 20.49
N VAL A 103 -17.98 1.14 19.17
CA VAL A 103 -18.52 2.10 18.20
C VAL A 103 -19.60 1.40 17.38
N THR A 104 -20.82 1.92 17.48
CA THR A 104 -21.97 1.45 16.69
C THR A 104 -22.27 2.44 15.58
N GLY A 105 -22.29 3.75 15.90
CA GLY A 105 -22.57 4.84 14.98
C GLY A 105 -21.61 6.02 15.15
N GLU A 106 -21.92 7.12 14.48
CA GLU A 106 -21.09 8.34 14.50
C GLU A 106 -21.10 9.01 15.88
N ALA A 107 -22.24 8.95 16.57
CA ALA A 107 -22.40 9.48 17.93
C ALA A 107 -21.42 8.88 18.95
N ASP A 108 -20.87 7.69 18.69
CA ASP A 108 -19.96 6.98 19.61
C ASP A 108 -18.48 7.40 19.44
N LEU A 109 -18.13 8.08 18.34
CA LEU A 109 -16.74 8.41 18.03
C LEU A 109 -16.15 9.40 19.05
N SER A 110 -16.91 10.43 19.41
CA SER A 110 -16.48 11.41 20.42
C SER A 110 -16.19 10.75 21.78
N ARG A 111 -17.00 9.76 22.15
CA ARG A 111 -16.86 8.97 23.37
C ARG A 111 -15.67 8.02 23.31
N ALA A 112 -15.32 7.54 22.13
CA ALA A 112 -14.17 6.66 21.89
C ALA A 112 -12.83 7.41 21.71
N ALA A 113 -12.82 8.74 21.78
CA ALA A 113 -11.63 9.57 21.52
C ALA A 113 -10.40 9.17 22.36
N ASN A 114 -10.61 8.72 23.60
CA ASN A 114 -9.51 8.32 24.50
C ASN A 114 -9.28 6.80 24.57
N ALA A 115 -10.06 5.98 23.84
CA ALA A 115 -9.98 4.52 23.93
C ALA A 115 -8.81 3.96 23.10
N GLU A 116 -7.88 3.22 23.70
CA GLU A 116 -6.81 2.53 22.98
C GLU A 116 -7.32 1.47 22.00
N VAL A 117 -8.46 0.85 22.34
CA VAL A 117 -9.07 -0.26 21.59
C VAL A 117 -10.50 0.08 21.25
N VAL A 118 -10.87 -0.08 19.98
CA VAL A 118 -12.21 0.20 19.47
C VAL A 118 -12.80 -1.08 18.90
N PHE A 119 -13.92 -1.52 19.46
CA PHE A 119 -14.72 -2.63 18.95
C PHE A 119 -15.83 -2.09 18.05
N LEU A 120 -15.84 -2.49 16.78
CA LEU A 120 -16.98 -2.26 15.90
C LEU A 120 -18.12 -3.18 16.30
N ALA A 121 -19.24 -2.58 16.69
CA ALA A 121 -20.47 -3.31 16.96
C ALA A 121 -21.04 -3.90 15.65
N ASN A 122 -22.04 -4.77 15.80
CA ASN A 122 -22.86 -5.24 14.69
C ASN A 122 -22.10 -5.97 13.57
N GLY A 123 -20.97 -6.61 13.89
CA GLY A 123 -20.16 -7.38 12.92
C GLY A 123 -20.98 -8.28 11.97
N PRO A 124 -21.90 -9.13 12.47
CA PRO A 124 -22.73 -9.97 11.59
C PRO A 124 -23.60 -9.19 10.58
N GLN A 125 -23.96 -7.94 10.87
CA GLN A 125 -24.74 -7.11 9.93
C GLN A 125 -23.88 -6.57 8.78
N PHE A 126 -22.57 -6.39 9.00
CA PHE A 126 -21.63 -5.99 7.95
C PHE A 126 -21.47 -7.04 6.85
N GLU A 127 -21.70 -8.32 7.14
CA GLU A 127 -21.74 -9.39 6.13
C GLU A 127 -22.79 -9.14 5.05
N ARG A 128 -23.86 -8.40 5.37
CA ARG A 128 -24.92 -8.03 4.41
C ARG A 128 -24.69 -6.67 3.77
N SER A 129 -23.74 -5.88 4.27
CA SER A 129 -23.47 -4.53 3.79
C SER A 129 -21.96 -4.21 3.77
N PRO A 130 -21.24 -4.66 2.73
CA PRO A 130 -19.83 -4.32 2.49
C PRO A 130 -19.57 -2.80 2.50
N ARG A 131 -20.52 -2.02 1.95
CA ARG A 131 -20.45 -0.57 1.90
C ARG A 131 -20.41 0.05 3.30
N GLU A 132 -21.33 -0.37 4.18
CA GLU A 132 -21.39 0.15 5.53
C GLU A 132 -20.19 -0.29 6.37
N PHE A 133 -19.66 -1.49 6.12
CA PHE A 133 -18.41 -1.92 6.73
C PHE A 133 -17.27 -0.94 6.41
N VAL A 134 -17.02 -0.67 5.13
CA VAL A 134 -15.97 0.26 4.70
C VAL A 134 -16.24 1.68 5.21
N ALA A 135 -17.49 2.12 5.24
CA ALA A 135 -17.86 3.42 5.80
C ALA A 135 -17.56 3.51 7.32
N ALA A 136 -17.82 2.44 8.08
CA ALA A 136 -17.50 2.37 9.51
C ALA A 136 -15.99 2.42 9.76
N ILE A 137 -15.19 1.68 8.99
CA ILE A 137 -13.72 1.76 9.03
C ILE A 137 -13.26 3.19 8.78
N ARG A 138 -13.76 3.82 7.70
CA ARG A 138 -13.41 5.19 7.34
C ARG A 138 -13.70 6.15 8.48
N ARG A 139 -14.92 6.14 9.03
CA ARG A 139 -15.33 7.02 10.14
C ARG A 139 -14.39 6.89 11.34
N VAL A 140 -14.04 5.65 11.73
CA VAL A 140 -13.12 5.38 12.84
C VAL A 140 -11.71 5.91 12.53
N LYS A 141 -11.13 5.57 11.37
CA LYS A 141 -9.76 5.99 11.02
C LYS A 141 -9.65 7.51 10.84
N GLU A 142 -10.67 8.15 10.27
CA GLU A 142 -10.72 9.59 10.06
C GLU A 142 -10.90 10.35 11.38
N SER A 143 -11.72 9.84 12.31
CA SER A 143 -12.05 10.55 13.56
C SER A 143 -11.11 10.23 14.72
N LEU A 144 -10.67 8.98 14.86
CA LEU A 144 -9.90 8.48 16.00
C LEU A 144 -8.41 8.29 15.68
N GLY A 145 -8.02 8.44 14.42
CA GLY A 145 -6.64 8.23 13.97
C GLY A 145 -6.30 6.76 13.68
N PRO A 146 -5.10 6.49 13.14
CA PRO A 146 -4.65 5.16 12.81
C PRO A 146 -4.12 4.42 14.04
N ALA A 147 -3.74 5.09 15.13
CA ALA A 147 -3.00 4.47 16.22
C ALA A 147 -3.76 3.42 17.04
N ARG A 148 -5.11 3.50 17.03
CA ARG A 148 -5.95 2.62 17.85
C ARG A 148 -6.02 1.20 17.29
N VAL A 149 -6.12 0.23 18.19
CA VAL A 149 -6.38 -1.17 17.84
C VAL A 149 -7.85 -1.32 17.50
N LEU A 150 -8.14 -1.76 16.28
CA LEU A 150 -9.50 -1.90 15.78
C LEU A 150 -9.92 -3.37 15.77
N ALA A 151 -11.02 -3.65 16.46
CA ALA A 151 -11.58 -4.98 16.58
C ALA A 151 -12.96 -5.07 15.90
N VAL A 152 -13.31 -6.24 15.37
CA VAL A 152 -14.69 -6.54 14.93
C VAL A 152 -15.08 -7.93 15.42
N THR A 153 -16.29 -8.04 15.97
CA THR A 153 -16.76 -9.30 16.54
C THR A 153 -17.79 -10.01 15.67
N GLY A 154 -17.77 -11.33 15.58
CA GLY A 154 -18.81 -12.16 14.93
C GLY A 154 -18.83 -12.13 13.41
N LEU A 155 -17.78 -11.57 12.78
CA LEU A 155 -17.69 -11.42 11.32
C LEU A 155 -16.62 -12.32 10.68
N ALA A 156 -15.58 -12.68 11.43
CA ALA A 156 -14.41 -13.34 10.85
C ALA A 156 -14.67 -14.81 10.51
N THR A 157 -14.22 -15.20 9.32
CA THR A 157 -14.14 -16.58 8.83
C THR A 157 -12.73 -16.79 8.24
N PRO A 158 -12.29 -18.05 8.05
CA PRO A 158 -10.99 -18.29 7.42
C PRO A 158 -10.90 -17.74 5.99
N SER A 159 -12.03 -17.61 5.29
CA SER A 159 -12.11 -17.12 3.91
C SER A 159 -12.13 -15.60 3.78
N ASN A 160 -12.54 -14.85 4.82
CA ASN A 160 -12.66 -13.39 4.77
C ASN A 160 -11.61 -12.64 5.61
N VAL A 161 -10.91 -13.30 6.55
CA VAL A 161 -9.99 -12.62 7.46
C VAL A 161 -8.87 -11.82 6.76
N PRO A 162 -8.31 -12.24 5.61
CA PRO A 162 -7.34 -11.39 4.89
C PRO A 162 -7.94 -10.05 4.43
N ILE A 163 -9.23 -10.05 4.06
CA ILE A 163 -9.96 -8.84 3.61
C ILE A 163 -10.23 -7.93 4.81
N LEU A 164 -10.67 -8.49 5.95
CA LEU A 164 -10.88 -7.75 7.19
C LEU A 164 -9.60 -7.04 7.63
N VAL A 165 -8.48 -7.77 7.62
CA VAL A 165 -7.18 -7.21 7.98
C VAL A 165 -6.73 -6.16 6.97
N TYR A 166 -6.88 -6.40 5.66
CA TYR A 166 -6.56 -5.39 4.65
C TYR A 166 -7.39 -4.11 4.77
N ALA A 167 -8.64 -4.21 5.26
CA ALA A 167 -9.49 -3.07 5.59
C ALA A 167 -9.09 -2.36 6.89
N GLY A 168 -8.12 -2.87 7.66
CA GLY A 168 -7.57 -2.21 8.84
C GLY A 168 -8.09 -2.74 10.18
N ILE A 169 -8.70 -3.92 10.21
CA ILE A 169 -9.00 -4.67 11.44
C ILE A 169 -7.73 -5.34 11.95
N ASP A 170 -7.43 -5.18 13.24
CA ASP A 170 -6.29 -5.81 13.91
C ASP A 170 -6.71 -6.99 14.78
N VAL A 171 -7.94 -6.98 15.29
CA VAL A 171 -8.44 -8.02 16.20
C VAL A 171 -9.79 -8.56 15.69
N VAL A 172 -9.90 -9.87 15.60
CA VAL A 172 -11.15 -10.59 15.34
C VAL A 172 -11.41 -11.56 16.49
N ASP A 173 -12.60 -12.16 16.54
CA ASP A 173 -12.91 -13.21 17.51
C ASP A 173 -13.48 -14.47 16.83
N SER A 174 -13.57 -15.57 17.58
CA SER A 174 -14.07 -16.85 17.06
C SER A 174 -15.57 -17.11 17.30
N SER A 175 -16.36 -16.13 17.76
CA SER A 175 -17.81 -16.32 17.98
C SER A 175 -18.56 -16.77 16.72
N ARG A 176 -18.13 -16.34 15.53
CA ARG A 176 -18.69 -16.82 14.26
C ARG A 176 -18.39 -18.30 14.03
N MET A 177 -17.20 -18.78 14.40
CA MET A 177 -16.85 -20.20 14.33
C MET A 177 -17.72 -21.02 15.29
N VAL A 178 -17.93 -20.53 16.51
CA VAL A 178 -18.85 -21.19 17.47
C VAL A 178 -20.27 -21.29 16.91
N LEU A 179 -20.80 -20.21 16.35
CA LEU A 179 -22.14 -20.17 15.76
C LEU A 179 -22.25 -21.12 14.56
N ASP A 180 -21.29 -21.07 13.65
CA ASP A 180 -21.32 -21.86 12.41
C ASP A 180 -21.08 -23.35 12.67
N SER A 181 -20.22 -23.69 13.64
CA SER A 181 -20.09 -25.08 14.09
C SER A 181 -21.38 -25.62 14.69
N ALA A 182 -22.12 -24.82 15.47
CA ALA A 182 -23.42 -25.21 15.99
C ALA A 182 -24.49 -25.38 14.89
N ARG A 183 -24.29 -24.75 13.73
CA ARG A 183 -25.11 -24.92 12.53
C ARG A 183 -24.66 -26.08 11.65
N GLY A 184 -23.56 -26.77 11.98
CA GLY A 184 -23.02 -27.85 11.17
C GLY A 184 -22.23 -27.35 9.95
N LEU A 185 -21.61 -26.17 9.99
CA LEU A 185 -20.82 -25.66 8.87
C LEU A 185 -19.32 -25.91 9.08
N PHE A 186 -18.71 -26.65 8.15
CA PHE A 186 -17.29 -26.93 8.06
C PHE A 186 -16.56 -25.83 7.26
N HIS A 187 -15.70 -25.06 7.91
CA HIS A 187 -14.97 -23.95 7.29
C HIS A 187 -13.66 -24.39 6.65
N THR A 188 -13.35 -23.82 5.48
CA THR A 188 -12.07 -23.92 4.78
C THR A 188 -11.57 -22.51 4.44
N SER A 189 -10.38 -22.41 3.82
CA SER A 189 -9.92 -21.11 3.31
C SER A 189 -10.80 -20.54 2.20
N ASP A 190 -11.64 -21.37 1.58
CA ASP A 190 -12.38 -21.04 0.36
C ASP A 190 -13.87 -20.75 0.65
N GLY A 191 -14.35 -21.12 1.83
CA GLY A 191 -15.74 -20.91 2.26
C GLY A 191 -16.15 -21.92 3.31
N SER A 192 -17.46 -22.08 3.49
CA SER A 192 -18.05 -23.09 4.37
C SER A 192 -18.81 -24.13 3.56
N ILE A 193 -18.82 -25.37 4.06
CA ILE A 193 -19.52 -26.52 3.49
C ILE A 193 -20.39 -27.11 4.59
N GLU A 194 -21.60 -27.60 4.28
CA GLU A 194 -22.41 -28.33 5.25
C GLU A 194 -21.67 -29.59 5.71
N MET A 195 -21.68 -29.90 7.00
CA MET A 195 -20.87 -30.98 7.58
C MET A 195 -21.23 -32.35 6.99
N GLU A 196 -22.47 -32.53 6.55
CA GLU A 196 -22.95 -33.75 5.87
C GLU A 196 -22.27 -33.97 4.49
N GLU A 197 -21.84 -32.89 3.83
CA GLU A 197 -21.17 -32.90 2.52
C GLU A 197 -19.65 -32.75 2.64
N ALA A 198 -19.16 -32.36 3.81
CA ALA A 198 -17.74 -32.16 4.05
C ALA A 198 -16.97 -33.49 4.05
N GLU A 199 -15.70 -33.43 3.65
CA GLU A 199 -14.77 -34.57 3.74
C GLU A 199 -13.65 -34.26 4.77
N PRO A 200 -13.90 -34.42 6.09
CA PRO A 200 -12.90 -34.13 7.12
C PRO A 200 -11.59 -34.90 6.96
N ALA A 201 -11.64 -36.08 6.32
CA ALA A 201 -10.46 -36.90 6.03
C ALA A 201 -9.45 -36.21 5.10
N ALA A 202 -9.87 -35.22 4.31
CA ALA A 202 -8.99 -34.41 3.48
C ALA A 202 -8.26 -33.30 4.28
N CYS A 203 -8.60 -33.11 5.56
CA CYS A 203 -8.02 -32.09 6.42
C CYS A 203 -6.97 -32.68 7.39
N GLY A 204 -5.75 -32.14 7.34
CA GLY A 204 -4.67 -32.53 8.25
C GLY A 204 -4.60 -31.74 9.56
N CYS A 205 -5.67 -31.07 9.99
CA CYS A 205 -5.65 -30.30 11.24
C CYS A 205 -5.72 -31.22 12.47
N PRO A 206 -5.26 -30.78 13.66
CA PRO A 206 -5.30 -31.62 14.86
C PRO A 206 -6.69 -32.14 15.22
N ALA A 207 -7.74 -31.34 15.01
CA ALA A 207 -9.13 -31.73 15.31
C ALA A 207 -9.67 -32.81 14.36
N CYS A 208 -9.39 -32.69 13.05
CA CYS A 208 -9.79 -33.68 12.06
C CYS A 208 -9.06 -35.00 12.25
N VAL A 209 -7.75 -34.94 12.55
CA VAL A 209 -6.93 -36.14 12.83
C VAL A 209 -7.40 -36.86 14.10
N ALA A 210 -7.85 -36.13 15.11
CA ALA A 210 -8.31 -36.70 16.38
C ALA A 210 -9.76 -37.21 16.38
N GLY A 211 -10.46 -37.18 15.25
CA GLY A 211 -11.83 -37.71 15.13
C GLY A 211 -12.90 -36.72 14.68
N GLY A 212 -12.54 -35.59 14.08
CA GLY A 212 -13.49 -34.72 13.37
C GLY A 212 -14.27 -33.74 14.23
N ASP A 213 -13.69 -33.24 15.32
CA ASP A 213 -14.30 -32.18 16.14
C ASP A 213 -14.49 -30.89 15.33
N LEU A 214 -15.74 -30.61 14.92
CA LEU A 214 -16.08 -29.50 14.04
C LEU A 214 -15.75 -28.12 14.63
N PRO A 215 -16.13 -27.79 15.88
CA PRO A 215 -15.64 -26.58 16.55
C PRO A 215 -14.12 -26.46 16.58
N GLY A 216 -13.41 -27.52 16.98
CA GLY A 216 -11.94 -27.50 17.03
C GLY A 216 -11.30 -27.32 15.66
N HIS A 217 -11.91 -27.87 14.60
CA HIS A 217 -11.50 -27.67 13.22
C HIS A 217 -11.71 -26.22 12.77
N ASN A 218 -12.89 -25.65 13.00
CA ASN A 218 -13.21 -24.28 12.58
C ASN A 218 -12.33 -23.24 13.29
N ASP A 219 -12.11 -23.39 14.60
CA ASP A 219 -11.18 -22.53 15.36
C ASP A 219 -9.75 -22.65 14.82
N PHE A 220 -9.30 -23.86 14.50
CA PHE A 220 -7.97 -24.07 13.93
C PHE A 220 -7.85 -23.50 12.52
N ALA A 221 -8.89 -23.61 11.70
CA ALA A 221 -8.94 -23.02 10.36
C ALA A 221 -8.81 -21.49 10.42
N LEU A 222 -9.52 -20.85 11.36
CA LEU A 222 -9.42 -19.41 11.58
C LEU A 222 -8.03 -19.02 12.08
N HIS A 223 -7.48 -19.76 13.05
CA HIS A 223 -6.12 -19.57 13.55
C HIS A 223 -5.10 -19.61 12.40
N ARG A 224 -5.15 -20.66 11.58
CA ARG A 224 -4.25 -20.85 10.44
C ARG A 224 -4.36 -19.71 9.43
N ALA A 225 -5.58 -19.23 9.16
CA ALA A 225 -5.80 -18.11 8.26
C ALA A 225 -5.14 -16.82 8.80
N VAL A 226 -5.25 -16.54 10.10
CA VAL A 226 -4.57 -15.38 10.73
C VAL A 226 -3.04 -15.51 10.68
N LEU A 227 -2.48 -16.69 10.95
CA LEU A 227 -1.05 -16.93 10.80
C LEU A 227 -0.57 -16.70 9.35
N LEU A 228 -1.37 -17.13 8.37
CA LEU A 228 -1.09 -16.89 6.96
C LEU A 228 -1.09 -15.39 6.62
N VAL A 229 -2.03 -14.62 7.18
CA VAL A 229 -2.09 -13.17 7.04
C VAL A 229 -0.85 -12.50 7.66
N ARG A 230 -0.47 -12.88 8.89
CA ARG A 230 0.76 -12.38 9.56
C ARG A 230 2.00 -12.63 8.70
N ASN A 231 2.10 -13.82 8.09
CA ASN A 231 3.21 -14.14 7.20
C ASN A 231 3.21 -13.26 5.94
N HIS A 232 2.05 -13.03 5.32
CA HIS A 232 1.97 -12.16 4.13
C HIS A 232 2.27 -10.70 4.46
N LEU A 233 1.83 -10.18 5.60
CA LEU A 233 2.21 -8.85 6.10
C LEU A 233 3.72 -8.72 6.28
N ALA A 234 4.35 -9.68 6.96
CA ALA A 234 5.81 -9.69 7.18
C ALA A 234 6.63 -9.67 5.87
N HIS A 235 6.04 -10.13 4.77
CA HIS A 235 6.69 -10.19 3.46
C HIS A 235 6.18 -9.12 2.48
N GLY A 236 5.31 -8.20 2.91
CA GLY A 236 4.71 -7.18 2.05
C GLY A 236 3.85 -7.76 0.92
N ARG A 237 3.15 -8.87 1.19
CA ARG A 237 2.31 -9.60 0.22
C ARG A 237 0.83 -9.73 0.63
N LEU A 238 0.36 -8.88 1.55
CA LEU A 238 -1.03 -8.97 2.02
C LEU A 238 -2.03 -8.79 0.87
N ARG A 239 -1.77 -7.83 -0.02
CA ARG A 239 -2.67 -7.54 -1.14
C ARG A 239 -2.79 -8.73 -2.11
N GLU A 240 -1.72 -9.50 -2.33
CA GLU A 240 -1.78 -10.74 -3.11
C GLU A 240 -2.63 -11.81 -2.43
N LEU A 241 -2.52 -11.96 -1.10
CA LEU A 241 -3.39 -12.90 -0.39
C LEU A 241 -4.85 -12.49 -0.51
N VAL A 242 -5.16 -11.20 -0.42
CA VAL A 242 -6.51 -10.65 -0.60
C VAL A 242 -7.03 -10.94 -1.99
N GLU A 243 -6.24 -10.67 -3.04
CA GLU A 243 -6.64 -10.90 -4.44
C GLU A 243 -6.97 -12.38 -4.72
N ARG A 244 -6.22 -13.32 -4.11
CA ARG A 244 -6.51 -14.77 -4.18
C ARG A 244 -7.79 -15.18 -3.46
N ARG A 245 -8.36 -14.33 -2.61
CA ARG A 245 -9.55 -14.62 -1.79
C ARG A 245 -10.79 -13.91 -2.28
N LEU A 246 -10.69 -13.05 -3.29
CA LEU A 246 -11.83 -12.30 -3.83
C LEU A 246 -12.92 -13.24 -4.36
N ALA A 247 -12.52 -14.28 -5.09
CA ALA A 247 -13.45 -15.25 -5.69
C ALA A 247 -14.17 -16.15 -4.67
N ASN A 248 -13.78 -16.13 -3.39
CA ASN A 248 -14.40 -16.97 -2.36
C ASN A 248 -15.81 -16.52 -2.02
N ALA A 249 -16.09 -15.21 -2.09
CA ALA A 249 -17.41 -14.66 -1.80
C ALA A 249 -17.60 -13.28 -2.44
N PRO A 250 -18.81 -12.95 -2.95
CA PRO A 250 -19.11 -11.61 -3.46
C PRO A 250 -18.80 -10.49 -2.45
N TRP A 251 -18.96 -10.76 -1.15
CA TRP A 251 -18.63 -9.83 -0.07
C TRP A 251 -17.15 -9.42 -0.10
N ASN A 252 -16.23 -10.36 -0.30
CA ASN A 252 -14.79 -10.10 -0.35
C ASN A 252 -14.46 -9.11 -1.48
N THR A 253 -14.94 -9.39 -2.69
CA THR A 253 -14.78 -8.49 -3.84
C THR A 253 -15.41 -7.13 -3.59
N ALA A 254 -16.61 -7.07 -3.00
CA ALA A 254 -17.31 -5.82 -2.75
C ALA A 254 -16.55 -4.91 -1.78
N VAL A 255 -16.01 -5.45 -0.67
CA VAL A 255 -15.19 -4.66 0.28
C VAL A 255 -13.97 -4.07 -0.40
N VAL A 256 -13.23 -4.89 -1.16
CA VAL A 256 -12.01 -4.42 -1.86
C VAL A 256 -12.35 -3.37 -2.92
N ARG A 257 -13.42 -3.55 -3.70
CA ARG A 257 -13.88 -2.52 -4.65
C ARG A 257 -14.29 -1.23 -3.97
N HIS A 258 -14.95 -1.28 -2.81
CA HIS A 258 -15.28 -0.07 -2.06
C HIS A 258 -14.02 0.63 -1.57
N LEU A 259 -13.03 -0.11 -1.06
CA LEU A 259 -11.73 0.45 -0.66
C LEU A 259 -10.98 1.06 -1.84
N ASP A 260 -10.87 0.37 -2.97
CA ASP A 260 -10.07 0.85 -4.10
C ASP A 260 -10.74 1.98 -4.88
N LEU A 261 -12.04 1.86 -5.18
CA LEU A 261 -12.75 2.77 -6.08
C LEU A 261 -13.37 3.99 -5.38
N ARG A 262 -13.59 3.90 -4.07
CA ARG A 262 -14.25 4.93 -3.26
C ARG A 262 -13.49 5.27 -1.98
N GLY A 263 -12.59 4.40 -1.54
CA GLY A 263 -11.75 4.53 -0.35
C GLY A 263 -10.28 4.80 -0.65
N TYR A 264 -9.92 5.19 -1.88
CA TYR A 264 -8.52 5.36 -2.28
C TYR A 264 -7.74 6.24 -1.30
N ASP A 265 -8.29 7.40 -0.94
CA ASP A 265 -7.64 8.36 -0.03
C ASP A 265 -7.55 7.85 1.41
N LEU A 266 -8.32 6.82 1.76
CA LEU A 266 -8.19 6.13 3.05
C LEU A 266 -7.00 5.16 3.04
N VAL A 267 -6.76 4.43 1.94
CA VAL A 267 -5.74 3.36 1.90
C VAL A 267 -4.38 3.84 1.42
N GLU A 268 -4.33 4.74 0.43
CA GLU A 268 -3.09 5.19 -0.21
C GLU A 268 -2.06 5.79 0.76
N PRO A 269 -2.44 6.61 1.76
CA PRO A 269 -1.48 7.19 2.71
C PRO A 269 -0.60 6.16 3.42
N TYR A 270 -1.14 4.95 3.61
CA TYR A 270 -0.49 3.84 4.29
C TYR A 270 0.13 2.84 3.33
N THR A 271 0.22 3.13 2.03
CA THR A 271 0.83 2.22 1.06
C THR A 271 2.27 2.67 0.76
N PRO A 272 3.29 1.78 0.82
CA PRO A 272 4.68 2.19 0.62
C PRO A 272 4.95 2.79 -0.77
N VAL A 273 5.96 3.66 -0.89
CA VAL A 273 6.55 4.10 -2.18
C VAL A 273 7.74 3.25 -2.62
N ALA A 274 8.13 2.27 -1.80
CA ALA A 274 9.20 1.33 -2.09
C ALA A 274 8.82 -0.04 -1.50
N GLY A 275 9.11 -1.12 -2.24
CA GLY A 275 8.68 -2.45 -1.84
C GLY A 275 9.38 -3.56 -2.60
N ARG A 276 8.92 -4.78 -2.33
CA ARG A 276 9.32 -5.99 -3.08
C ARG A 276 8.56 -6.05 -4.40
N GLU A 277 8.87 -7.06 -5.21
CA GLU A 277 8.12 -7.34 -6.43
C GLU A 277 6.62 -7.52 -6.15
N MET A 278 5.81 -6.71 -6.82
CA MET A 278 4.35 -6.75 -6.81
C MET A 278 3.85 -7.75 -7.86
N LEU A 279 2.99 -8.69 -7.48
CA LEU A 279 2.38 -9.61 -8.44
C LEU A 279 0.99 -9.09 -8.82
N ALA A 280 0.85 -8.63 -10.07
CA ALA A 280 -0.39 -8.12 -10.63
C ALA A 280 -0.99 -9.16 -11.60
N TYR A 281 -1.85 -10.02 -11.08
CA TYR A 281 -2.45 -11.12 -11.83
C TYR A 281 -3.98 -11.09 -11.85
N ALA A 282 -4.61 -10.07 -11.25
CA ALA A 282 -6.06 -9.91 -11.19
C ALA A 282 -6.48 -8.55 -11.76
N SER A 283 -7.71 -8.42 -12.23
CA SER A 283 -8.26 -7.13 -12.69
C SER A 283 -8.22 -6.07 -11.58
N GLU A 284 -8.40 -6.48 -10.32
CA GLU A 284 -8.27 -5.60 -9.15
C GLU A 284 -6.86 -5.04 -8.96
N SER A 285 -5.83 -5.62 -9.60
CA SER A 285 -4.47 -5.07 -9.58
C SER A 285 -4.37 -3.71 -10.28
N LEU A 286 -5.27 -3.39 -11.22
CA LEU A 286 -5.35 -2.07 -11.88
C LEU A 286 -5.67 -0.93 -10.90
N HIS A 287 -6.35 -1.27 -9.80
CA HIS A 287 -6.84 -0.30 -8.83
C HIS A 287 -6.04 -0.32 -7.52
N ARG A 288 -4.93 -1.07 -7.47
CA ARG A 288 -4.03 -1.07 -6.31
C ARG A 288 -3.53 0.36 -6.02
N PRO A 289 -3.43 0.76 -4.74
CA PRO A 289 -3.02 2.12 -4.39
C PRO A 289 -1.66 2.53 -4.97
N GLU A 290 -0.68 1.62 -4.98
CA GLU A 290 0.65 1.83 -5.58
C GLU A 290 0.62 2.00 -7.10
N VAL A 291 -0.30 1.32 -7.81
CA VAL A 291 -0.48 1.43 -9.27
C VAL A 291 -1.12 2.77 -9.62
N VAL A 292 -2.25 3.07 -8.98
CA VAL A 292 -3.00 4.32 -9.22
C VAL A 292 -2.16 5.53 -8.83
N ARG A 293 -1.40 5.46 -7.73
CA ARG A 293 -0.49 6.55 -7.33
C ARG A 293 0.61 6.78 -8.36
N PHE A 294 1.22 5.72 -8.90
CA PHE A 294 2.24 5.86 -9.94
C PHE A 294 1.66 6.59 -11.16
N ARG A 295 0.50 6.12 -11.66
CA ARG A 295 -0.21 6.73 -12.78
C ARG A 295 -0.58 8.19 -12.52
N ARG A 296 -1.16 8.51 -11.35
CA ARG A 296 -1.45 9.89 -10.93
C ARG A 296 -0.20 10.76 -10.89
N ARG A 297 0.92 10.26 -10.35
CA ARG A 297 2.19 11.01 -10.34
C ARG A 297 2.73 11.25 -11.76
N ILE A 298 2.49 10.36 -12.73
CA ILE A 298 2.79 10.64 -14.14
C ILE A 298 1.95 11.80 -14.66
N MET A 299 0.67 11.89 -14.31
CA MET A 299 -0.17 13.00 -14.80
C MET A 299 0.10 14.32 -14.07
N GLU A 300 0.34 14.26 -12.76
CA GLU A 300 0.40 15.45 -11.90
C GLU A 300 1.82 16.03 -11.76
N ARG A 301 2.83 15.16 -11.72
CA ARG A 301 4.20 15.54 -11.33
C ARG A 301 5.21 15.42 -12.46
N TYR A 302 4.95 14.59 -13.46
CA TYR A 302 5.90 14.36 -14.54
C TYR A 302 5.85 15.50 -15.57
N ALA A 303 7.01 15.79 -16.14
CA ALA A 303 7.10 16.49 -17.41
C ALA A 303 8.23 15.89 -18.22
N LYS A 304 8.01 15.79 -19.53
CA LYS A 304 9.01 15.30 -20.46
C LYS A 304 10.28 16.17 -20.38
N PRO A 305 11.46 15.59 -20.68
CA PRO A 305 12.68 16.36 -20.89
C PRO A 305 12.45 17.48 -21.94
N PRO A 306 12.81 18.75 -21.67
CA PRO A 306 12.60 19.86 -22.59
C PRO A 306 13.18 19.66 -23.99
N SER A 307 14.31 18.96 -24.09
CA SER A 307 14.96 18.66 -25.38
C SER A 307 14.27 17.54 -26.16
N ALA A 308 13.34 16.79 -25.56
CA ALA A 308 12.60 15.75 -26.25
C ALA A 308 11.61 16.35 -27.26
N ARG A 309 11.71 15.95 -28.52
CA ARG A 309 10.83 16.37 -29.63
C ARG A 309 9.96 15.25 -30.16
N VAL A 310 10.48 14.02 -30.14
CA VAL A 310 9.82 12.83 -30.67
C VAL A 310 9.49 11.88 -29.52
N LEU A 311 8.21 11.51 -29.38
CA LEU A 311 7.77 10.45 -28.48
C LEU A 311 7.94 9.10 -29.17
N LEU A 312 8.64 8.17 -28.54
CA LEU A 312 8.78 6.79 -28.98
C LEU A 312 8.10 5.86 -27.96
N LEU A 313 7.01 5.22 -28.38
CA LEU A 313 6.29 4.23 -27.61
C LEU A 313 6.88 2.83 -27.85
N LEU A 314 7.27 2.16 -26.77
CA LEU A 314 7.86 0.82 -26.78
C LEU A 314 7.01 -0.18 -25.98
N PRO A 315 6.98 -1.48 -26.35
CA PRO A 315 6.30 -2.50 -25.57
C PRO A 315 7.07 -2.76 -24.28
N CYS A 316 6.39 -3.36 -23.31
CA CYS A 316 7.02 -3.83 -22.08
C CYS A 316 7.91 -5.06 -22.30
N SER A 317 8.59 -5.50 -21.23
CA SER A 317 9.33 -6.77 -21.23
C SER A 317 9.31 -7.44 -19.86
N ALA A 318 9.47 -8.77 -19.83
CA ALA A 318 9.42 -9.55 -18.59
C ALA A 318 10.48 -9.12 -17.57
N ARG A 319 11.71 -8.80 -18.02
CA ARG A 319 12.81 -8.40 -17.13
C ARG A 319 12.77 -6.89 -16.87
N LYS A 320 12.63 -6.52 -15.59
CA LYS A 320 12.73 -5.14 -15.11
C LYS A 320 14.06 -4.90 -14.36
N PRO A 321 14.59 -3.66 -14.35
CA PRO A 321 14.16 -2.53 -15.17
C PRO A 321 14.33 -2.85 -16.66
N TYR A 322 13.42 -2.34 -17.50
CA TYR A 322 13.33 -2.79 -18.90
C TYR A 322 14.63 -2.58 -19.68
N SER A 323 15.40 -1.54 -19.39
CA SER A 323 16.74 -1.32 -19.96
C SER A 323 17.71 -2.49 -19.82
N ALA A 324 17.51 -3.38 -18.85
CA ALA A 324 18.31 -4.58 -18.64
C ALA A 324 17.81 -5.80 -19.43
N SER A 325 16.64 -5.73 -20.06
CA SER A 325 16.08 -6.81 -20.87
C SER A 325 16.82 -6.97 -22.21
N ARG A 326 16.73 -8.16 -22.81
CA ARG A 326 17.28 -8.41 -24.16
C ARG A 326 16.58 -7.56 -25.22
N SER A 327 15.25 -7.46 -25.15
CA SER A 327 14.44 -6.70 -26.11
C SER A 327 14.81 -5.22 -26.14
N HIS A 328 14.87 -4.57 -24.97
CA HIS A 328 15.19 -3.14 -24.92
C HIS A 328 16.66 -2.83 -25.21
N ARG A 329 17.60 -3.78 -25.03
CA ARG A 329 18.96 -3.59 -25.54
C ARG A 329 18.97 -3.45 -27.07
N ARG A 330 18.19 -4.28 -27.77
CA ARG A 330 18.06 -4.21 -29.24
C ARG A 330 17.33 -2.95 -29.69
N PHE A 331 16.26 -2.55 -29.00
CA PHE A 331 15.61 -1.25 -29.28
C PHE A 331 16.59 -0.10 -29.10
N ARG A 332 17.39 -0.11 -28.02
CA ARG A 332 18.40 0.91 -27.77
C ARG A 332 19.47 0.95 -28.87
N GLU A 333 19.94 -0.20 -29.35
CA GLU A 333 20.89 -0.25 -30.46
C GLU A 333 20.31 0.43 -31.71
N ALA A 334 19.05 0.14 -32.06
CA ALA A 334 18.35 0.80 -33.18
C ALA A 334 18.16 2.31 -32.95
N ILE A 335 17.75 2.73 -31.75
CA ILE A 335 17.58 4.15 -31.41
C ILE A 335 18.91 4.89 -31.48
N GLN A 336 20.00 4.33 -30.95
CA GLN A 336 21.33 4.97 -30.97
C GLN A 336 21.93 5.02 -32.38
N ALA A 337 21.46 4.20 -33.31
CA ALA A 337 21.88 4.23 -34.71
C ALA A 337 21.24 5.38 -35.51
N CYS A 338 20.19 6.03 -35.01
CA CYS A 338 19.58 7.18 -35.70
C CYS A 338 20.45 8.45 -35.58
N LYS A 339 20.18 9.43 -36.44
CA LYS A 339 20.97 10.68 -36.56
C LYS A 339 20.98 11.54 -35.29
N ASN A 340 19.89 11.55 -34.51
CA ASN A 340 19.76 12.39 -33.32
C ASN A 340 18.97 11.69 -32.21
N PRO A 341 19.56 10.71 -31.50
CA PRO A 341 18.86 9.95 -30.46
C PRO A 341 18.49 10.80 -29.25
N SER A 342 19.16 11.94 -29.03
CA SER A 342 18.97 12.77 -27.83
C SER A 342 17.68 13.59 -27.84
N VAL A 343 16.99 13.71 -28.97
CA VAL A 343 15.63 14.32 -29.05
C VAL A 343 14.50 13.28 -28.98
N VAL A 344 14.84 11.99 -28.99
CA VAL A 344 13.87 10.90 -28.84
C VAL A 344 13.58 10.71 -27.35
N HIS A 345 12.31 10.49 -27.01
CA HIS A 345 11.88 10.20 -25.65
C HIS A 345 11.16 8.85 -25.60
N GLU A 346 11.74 7.93 -24.86
CA GLU A 346 11.26 6.56 -24.74
C GLU A 346 10.22 6.45 -23.62
N VAL A 347 9.01 6.04 -23.96
CA VAL A 347 7.94 5.72 -23.01
C VAL A 347 7.46 4.30 -23.27
N ILE A 348 7.36 3.50 -22.20
CA ILE A 348 6.99 2.10 -22.28
C ILE A 348 5.50 1.98 -21.98
N VAL A 349 4.76 1.30 -22.87
CA VAL A 349 3.33 1.01 -22.71
C VAL A 349 3.18 -0.33 -22.00
N THR A 350 2.42 -0.38 -20.90
CA THR A 350 2.24 -1.60 -20.12
C THR A 350 0.96 -1.60 -19.27
N SER A 351 0.53 -2.78 -18.84
CA SER A 351 -0.44 -2.98 -17.76
C SER A 351 0.32 -3.44 -16.50
N PRO A 352 -0.13 -3.10 -15.27
CA PRO A 352 -1.26 -2.23 -14.94
C PRO A 352 -0.88 -0.74 -14.89
N LEU A 353 0.37 -0.38 -15.17
CA LEU A 353 0.92 0.97 -14.90
C LEU A 353 0.65 2.00 -16.00
N GLY A 354 0.03 1.61 -17.12
CA GLY A 354 -0.27 2.48 -18.25
C GLY A 354 0.99 2.84 -19.03
N LEU A 355 1.71 3.85 -18.55
CA LEU A 355 2.88 4.43 -19.19
C LEU A 355 4.05 4.60 -18.22
N ILE A 356 5.24 4.19 -18.68
CA ILE A 356 6.48 4.32 -17.90
C ILE A 356 7.52 5.05 -18.76
N PRO A 357 7.77 6.34 -18.52
CA PRO A 357 8.94 7.03 -19.07
C PRO A 357 10.23 6.33 -18.66
N ARG A 358 11.20 6.22 -19.59
CA ARG A 358 12.42 5.42 -19.41
C ARG A 358 13.20 5.79 -18.14
N GLU A 359 13.29 7.07 -17.82
CA GLU A 359 13.97 7.60 -16.65
C GLU A 359 13.31 7.18 -15.33
N LEU A 360 12.03 6.78 -15.35
CA LEU A 360 11.28 6.32 -14.19
C LEU A 360 11.20 4.80 -14.05
N GLU A 361 11.77 4.02 -14.98
CA GLU A 361 11.63 2.54 -15.02
C GLU A 361 12.16 1.81 -13.76
N ARG A 362 12.91 2.51 -12.90
CA ARG A 362 13.48 1.98 -11.66
C ARG A 362 12.65 2.30 -10.42
N PHE A 363 11.71 3.24 -10.51
CA PHE A 363 10.82 3.55 -9.41
C PHE A 363 9.94 2.35 -9.10
N TYR A 364 9.60 2.15 -7.83
CA TYR A 364 8.54 1.24 -7.47
C TYR A 364 7.17 1.84 -7.85
N PRO A 365 6.21 1.06 -8.39
CA PRO A 365 6.31 -0.37 -8.72
C PRO A 365 6.86 -0.69 -10.14
N ALA A 366 7.12 0.30 -10.99
CA ALA A 366 7.60 0.11 -12.38
C ALA A 366 8.84 -0.81 -12.51
N GLY A 367 9.79 -0.70 -11.59
CA GLY A 367 11.00 -1.54 -11.56
C GLY A 367 10.81 -2.91 -10.92
N ALA A 368 9.65 -3.19 -10.31
CA ALA A 368 9.41 -4.34 -9.44
C ALA A 368 7.95 -4.79 -9.47
N TYR A 369 7.43 -5.12 -10.65
CA TYR A 369 6.12 -5.76 -10.80
C TYR A 369 6.19 -6.92 -11.78
N ASP A 370 5.29 -7.89 -11.63
CA ASP A 370 5.12 -8.99 -12.57
C ASP A 370 3.65 -9.20 -12.95
N ILE A 371 3.42 -9.57 -14.20
CA ILE A 371 2.10 -9.76 -14.81
C ILE A 371 2.12 -10.99 -15.72
N PRO A 372 0.97 -11.65 -15.94
CA PRO A 372 0.83 -12.58 -17.05
C PRO A 372 1.01 -11.87 -18.39
N VAL A 373 2.05 -12.23 -19.15
CA VAL A 373 2.32 -11.66 -20.48
C VAL A 373 1.78 -12.61 -21.55
N THR A 374 0.46 -12.64 -21.75
CA THR A 374 -0.17 -13.49 -22.78
C THR A 374 -0.37 -12.74 -24.11
N GLY A 375 -0.33 -11.41 -24.08
CA GLY A 375 -0.68 -10.57 -25.22
C GLY A 375 -2.18 -10.26 -25.31
N ASP A 376 -3.00 -10.85 -24.42
CA ASP A 376 -4.42 -10.53 -24.30
C ASP A 376 -4.59 -9.30 -23.42
N TRP A 377 -5.28 -8.30 -23.95
CA TRP A 377 -5.62 -7.08 -23.24
C TRP A 377 -7.11 -7.08 -22.93
N SER A 378 -7.45 -6.99 -21.65
CA SER A 378 -8.84 -6.75 -21.25
C SER A 378 -9.27 -5.33 -21.65
N ARG A 379 -10.59 -5.11 -21.73
CA ARG A 379 -11.13 -3.78 -22.04
C ARG A 379 -10.73 -2.73 -21.00
N ASP A 380 -10.68 -3.13 -19.72
CA ASP A 380 -10.29 -2.25 -18.63
C ASP A 380 -8.80 -1.87 -18.72
N GLU A 381 -7.92 -2.81 -19.06
CA GLU A 381 -6.51 -2.52 -19.30
C GLU A 381 -6.30 -1.61 -20.50
N ALA A 382 -7.02 -1.87 -21.60
CA ALA A 382 -6.94 -1.05 -22.80
C ALA A 382 -7.45 0.38 -22.54
N ALA A 383 -8.55 0.53 -21.80
CA ALA A 383 -9.08 1.84 -21.40
C ALA A 383 -8.09 2.60 -20.51
N VAL A 384 -7.49 1.94 -19.52
CA VAL A 384 -6.45 2.53 -18.67
C VAL A 384 -5.28 3.07 -19.48
N VAL A 385 -4.77 2.30 -20.44
CA VAL A 385 -3.66 2.73 -21.30
C VAL A 385 -4.10 3.88 -22.21
N ALA A 386 -5.30 3.82 -22.77
CA ALA A 386 -5.81 4.85 -23.66
C ALA A 386 -5.97 6.20 -22.94
N ASP A 387 -6.63 6.20 -21.79
CA ASP A 387 -6.84 7.39 -20.95
C ASP A 387 -5.50 8.00 -20.49
N ASP A 388 -4.57 7.15 -20.03
CA ASP A 388 -3.24 7.60 -19.59
C ASP A 388 -2.45 8.20 -20.76
N LEU A 389 -2.57 7.63 -21.96
CA LEU A 389 -1.88 8.12 -23.15
C LEU A 389 -2.42 9.45 -23.62
N GLU A 390 -3.74 9.63 -23.66
CA GLU A 390 -4.39 10.89 -24.00
C GLU A 390 -3.92 12.00 -23.06
N ALA A 391 -4.03 11.79 -21.75
CA ALA A 391 -3.60 12.75 -20.74
C ALA A 391 -2.08 13.04 -20.81
N PHE A 392 -1.27 12.02 -21.11
CA PHE A 392 0.17 12.16 -21.21
C PHE A 392 0.58 13.06 -22.38
N VAL A 393 0.01 12.88 -23.57
CA VAL A 393 0.36 13.70 -24.76
C VAL A 393 -0.24 15.11 -24.70
N GLU A 394 -1.37 15.30 -24.02
CA GLU A 394 -1.93 16.63 -23.77
C GLU A 394 -1.00 17.45 -22.88
N SER A 395 -0.48 16.83 -21.81
CA SER A 395 0.43 17.46 -20.87
C SER A 395 1.86 17.58 -21.40
N ASN A 396 2.25 16.73 -22.35
CA ASN A 396 3.60 16.66 -22.91
C ASN A 396 3.53 16.76 -24.43
N ARG A 397 3.71 17.97 -24.97
CA ARG A 397 3.68 18.19 -26.43
C ARG A 397 4.88 17.58 -27.12
N TYR A 398 4.65 16.76 -28.13
CA TYR A 398 5.68 16.26 -29.04
C TYR A 398 5.38 16.74 -30.46
N ASP A 399 6.43 16.93 -31.24
CA ASP A 399 6.31 17.33 -32.65
C ASP A 399 5.97 16.12 -33.53
N SER A 400 6.30 14.90 -33.05
CA SER A 400 5.96 13.64 -33.73
C SER A 400 5.90 12.49 -32.72
N VAL A 401 5.09 11.48 -33.03
CA VAL A 401 4.97 10.25 -32.25
C VAL A 401 5.31 9.04 -33.12
N VAL A 402 6.15 8.15 -32.62
CA VAL A 402 6.50 6.88 -33.24
C VAL A 402 6.04 5.75 -32.33
N ALA A 403 5.22 4.85 -32.86
CA ALA A 403 4.78 3.64 -32.17
C ALA A 403 5.56 2.42 -32.68
N HIS A 404 6.34 1.81 -31.79
CA HIS A 404 7.09 0.60 -32.06
C HIS A 404 6.57 -0.53 -31.16
N LEU A 405 5.31 -0.92 -31.35
CA LEU A 405 4.54 -1.74 -30.42
C LEU A 405 4.16 -3.11 -31.00
N GLY A 406 3.75 -4.04 -30.12
CA GLY A 406 3.19 -5.33 -30.49
C GLY A 406 1.67 -5.34 -30.32
N ALA A 407 1.17 -6.16 -29.40
CA ALA A 407 -0.25 -6.32 -29.11
C ALA A 407 -0.92 -5.02 -28.61
N GLU A 408 -0.12 -4.06 -28.12
CA GLU A 408 -0.58 -2.75 -27.63
C GLU A 408 -0.88 -1.77 -28.78
N GLY A 409 -0.38 -2.06 -29.99
CA GLY A 409 -0.47 -1.19 -31.16
C GLY A 409 -1.90 -0.72 -31.48
N PRO A 410 -2.92 -1.59 -31.51
CA PRO A 410 -4.30 -1.19 -31.77
C PRO A 410 -4.85 -0.20 -30.73
N ILE A 411 -4.50 -0.36 -29.45
CA ILE A 411 -4.94 0.54 -28.36
C ILE A 411 -4.34 1.94 -28.60
N VAL A 412 -3.04 2.00 -28.88
CA VAL A 412 -2.34 3.25 -29.14
C VAL A 412 -2.84 3.93 -30.42
N HIS A 413 -3.12 3.17 -31.48
CA HIS A 413 -3.61 3.72 -32.75
C HIS A 413 -5.01 4.34 -32.62
N GLN A 414 -5.84 3.87 -31.69
CA GLN A 414 -7.15 4.47 -31.41
C GLN A 414 -7.00 5.89 -30.82
N VAL A 415 -6.00 6.12 -29.99
CA VAL A 415 -5.74 7.43 -29.35
C VAL A 415 -4.92 8.34 -30.27
N LEU A 416 -3.90 7.78 -30.93
CA LEU A 416 -2.93 8.51 -31.76
C LEU A 416 -2.92 7.94 -33.19
N PRO A 417 -3.97 8.19 -34.00
CA PRO A 417 -4.06 7.66 -35.37
C PRO A 417 -2.95 8.17 -36.30
N GLU A 418 -2.39 9.34 -36.00
CA GLU A 418 -1.28 9.98 -36.73
C GLU A 418 0.12 9.46 -36.34
N ALA A 419 0.23 8.57 -35.35
CA ALA A 419 1.52 8.03 -34.93
C ALA A 419 2.18 7.19 -36.04
N PHE A 420 3.48 7.40 -36.28
CA PHE A 420 4.25 6.61 -37.22
C PHE A 420 4.44 5.18 -36.70
N LEU A 421 3.89 4.19 -37.39
CA LEU A 421 4.06 2.79 -37.06
C LEU A 421 5.41 2.27 -37.60
N SER A 422 6.24 1.75 -36.71
CA SER A 422 7.58 1.25 -37.09
C SER A 422 7.77 -0.26 -36.88
N SER A 423 6.91 -0.91 -36.09
CA SER A 423 6.93 -2.36 -35.91
C SER A 423 6.12 -3.05 -37.00
N LYS A 424 6.61 -4.21 -37.46
CA LYS A 424 5.82 -5.19 -38.23
C LYS A 424 5.22 -6.22 -37.25
N ASP A 425 5.28 -7.50 -37.58
CA ASP A 425 4.68 -8.59 -36.77
C ASP A 425 5.30 -8.76 -35.37
N ARG A 426 6.60 -8.54 -35.23
CA ARG A 426 7.32 -8.64 -33.95
C ARG A 426 8.21 -7.40 -33.76
N PRO A 427 8.08 -6.65 -32.66
CA PRO A 427 8.93 -5.48 -32.41
C PRO A 427 10.42 -5.78 -32.43
N THR A 428 10.81 -6.97 -31.95
CA THR A 428 12.22 -7.38 -31.89
C THR A 428 12.71 -8.13 -33.14
N SER A 429 11.98 -8.18 -34.26
CA SER A 429 12.56 -8.74 -35.50
C SER A 429 13.58 -7.77 -36.11
N ASP A 430 14.57 -8.29 -36.84
CA ASP A 430 15.58 -7.43 -37.48
C ASP A 430 14.94 -6.43 -38.45
N ASP A 431 13.93 -6.87 -39.19
CA ASP A 431 13.09 -6.02 -40.04
C ASP A 431 12.43 -4.85 -39.28
N SER A 432 11.86 -5.11 -38.11
CA SER A 432 11.23 -4.08 -37.28
C SER A 432 12.27 -3.12 -36.70
N LEU A 433 13.46 -3.60 -36.33
CA LEU A 433 14.54 -2.76 -35.82
C LEU A 433 15.11 -1.84 -36.92
N VAL A 434 15.30 -2.36 -38.14
CA VAL A 434 15.69 -1.55 -39.30
C VAL A 434 14.61 -0.50 -39.62
N ALA A 435 13.34 -0.90 -39.58
CA ALA A 435 12.22 0.02 -39.77
C ALA A 435 12.15 1.10 -38.68
N LEU A 436 12.43 0.76 -37.42
CA LEU A 436 12.54 1.70 -36.31
C LEU A 436 13.61 2.75 -36.59
N THR A 437 14.86 2.34 -36.88
CA THR A 437 15.94 3.29 -37.18
C THR A 437 15.59 4.22 -38.33
N ARG A 438 15.06 3.66 -39.43
CA ARG A 438 14.65 4.44 -40.60
C ARG A 438 13.55 5.45 -40.29
N THR A 439 12.54 5.04 -39.52
CA THR A 439 11.43 5.92 -39.14
C THR A 439 11.93 7.04 -38.23
N LEU A 440 12.80 6.72 -37.27
CA LEU A 440 13.43 7.72 -36.42
C LEU A 440 14.25 8.72 -37.24
N ASP A 441 15.06 8.27 -38.21
CA ASP A 441 15.84 9.15 -39.08
C ASP A 441 14.98 10.15 -39.89
N GLN A 442 13.77 9.74 -40.27
CA GLN A 442 12.83 10.60 -40.98
C GLN A 442 12.30 11.72 -40.06
N VAL A 443 11.96 11.40 -38.82
CA VAL A 443 11.35 12.36 -37.90
C VAL A 443 12.36 13.21 -37.14
N VAL A 444 13.57 12.70 -36.84
CA VAL A 444 14.57 13.44 -36.05
C VAL A 444 15.45 14.37 -36.87
N GLY A 445 15.49 14.21 -38.20
CA GLY A 445 16.48 14.85 -39.08
C GLY A 445 16.42 16.39 -39.13
N SER A 446 15.30 16.99 -38.72
CA SER A 446 15.09 18.44 -38.72
C SER A 446 15.55 19.14 -37.43
N TYR A 447 15.87 18.39 -36.35
CA TYR A 447 16.21 18.98 -35.06
C TYR A 447 17.73 19.13 -34.86
N GLY A 448 18.11 20.24 -34.21
CA GLY A 448 19.50 20.47 -33.80
C GLY A 448 20.01 19.41 -32.80
N PRO A 449 21.34 19.18 -32.74
CA PRO A 449 21.92 18.22 -31.82
C PRO A 449 21.73 18.65 -30.36
N VAL A 450 21.45 17.69 -29.48
CA VAL A 450 21.35 17.90 -28.03
C VAL A 450 22.51 17.21 -27.35
N ALA A 451 23.25 17.95 -26.52
CA ALA A 451 24.36 17.38 -25.77
C ALA A 451 23.86 16.31 -24.79
N ARG A 452 24.50 15.13 -24.79
CA ARG A 452 24.12 14.01 -23.91
C ARG A 452 24.06 14.41 -22.43
N GLY A 453 24.99 15.24 -21.97
CA GLY A 453 25.02 15.74 -20.59
C GLY A 453 23.83 16.66 -20.26
N ALA A 454 23.39 17.49 -21.22
CA ALA A 454 22.22 18.33 -21.06
C ALA A 454 20.94 17.48 -20.98
N ARG A 455 20.77 16.52 -21.89
CA ARG A 455 19.63 15.59 -21.84
C ARG A 455 19.59 14.79 -20.55
N PHE A 456 20.73 14.30 -20.09
CA PHE A 456 20.84 13.58 -18.82
C PHE A 456 20.46 14.44 -17.61
N ALA A 457 20.81 15.73 -17.63
CA ALA A 457 20.40 16.68 -16.58
C ALA A 457 18.88 16.89 -16.57
N GLU A 458 18.25 16.95 -17.74
CA GLU A 458 16.78 17.01 -17.86
C GLU A 458 16.12 15.75 -17.28
N ASP A 459 16.63 14.56 -17.61
CA ASP A 459 16.11 13.29 -17.08
C ASP A 459 16.18 13.25 -15.54
N LEU A 460 17.29 13.71 -14.95
CA LEU A 460 17.41 13.82 -13.48
C LEU A 460 16.48 14.87 -12.87
N SER A 461 16.19 15.96 -13.60
CA SER A 461 15.18 16.92 -13.16
C SER A 461 13.77 16.32 -13.16
N THR A 462 13.47 15.50 -14.15
CA THR A 462 12.19 14.78 -14.22
C THR A 462 12.07 13.75 -13.10
N ILE A 463 13.14 13.00 -12.80
CA ILE A 463 13.21 12.08 -11.65
C ILE A 463 12.97 12.84 -10.33
N ALA A 464 13.65 13.97 -10.13
CA ALA A 464 13.50 14.77 -8.91
C ALA A 464 12.08 15.29 -8.74
N ARG A 465 11.47 15.77 -9.83
CA ARG A 465 10.09 16.26 -9.84
C ARG A 465 9.09 15.15 -9.59
N PHE A 466 9.29 13.97 -10.17
CA PHE A 466 8.41 12.82 -9.95
C PHE A 466 8.41 12.38 -8.48
N GLN A 467 9.59 12.31 -7.86
CA GLN A 467 9.74 11.91 -6.46
C GLN A 467 9.17 12.96 -5.49
N PHE A 468 9.61 14.21 -5.61
CA PHE A 468 9.36 15.24 -4.59
C PHE A 468 8.41 16.37 -5.04
N GLY A 469 7.77 16.25 -6.20
CA GLY A 469 7.01 17.35 -6.80
C GLY A 469 7.92 18.51 -7.21
N ASP A 470 7.37 19.72 -7.30
CA ASP A 470 8.14 20.89 -7.73
C ASP A 470 9.30 21.25 -6.78
N ALA A 471 9.22 20.89 -5.50
CA ALA A 471 10.32 21.03 -4.54
C ALA A 471 11.58 20.25 -4.98
N GLY A 472 11.40 19.11 -5.68
CA GLY A 472 12.51 18.32 -6.22
C GLY A 472 13.36 19.07 -7.26
N LYS A 473 12.78 20.03 -7.99
CA LYS A 473 13.53 20.85 -8.97
C LYS A 473 14.64 21.66 -8.29
N ALA A 474 14.42 22.10 -7.05
CA ALA A 474 15.41 22.86 -6.30
C ALA A 474 16.69 22.05 -5.98
N LEU A 475 16.57 20.72 -5.88
CA LEU A 475 17.72 19.82 -5.67
C LEU A 475 18.65 19.76 -6.89
N VAL A 476 18.09 19.83 -8.09
CA VAL A 476 18.83 19.65 -9.35
C VAL A 476 19.15 20.95 -10.08
N SER A 477 18.48 22.06 -9.73
CA SER A 477 18.67 23.35 -10.39
C SER A 477 20.10 23.89 -10.19
N GLY A 478 20.83 24.05 -11.30
CA GLY A 478 22.24 24.46 -11.30
C GLY A 478 23.19 23.40 -10.72
N ALA A 479 22.75 22.15 -10.61
CA ALA A 479 23.57 21.06 -10.13
C ALA A 479 24.50 20.51 -11.23
N THR A 480 25.60 19.92 -10.80
CA THR A 480 26.46 19.08 -11.63
C THR A 480 26.29 17.62 -11.22
N PHE A 481 26.45 16.71 -12.17
CA PHE A 481 26.20 15.28 -11.96
C PHE A 481 27.49 14.50 -12.11
N ARG A 482 27.83 13.69 -11.09
CA ARG A 482 29.06 12.87 -11.10
C ARG A 482 28.77 11.43 -10.70
N GLY A 483 29.25 10.48 -11.50
CA GLY A 483 29.09 9.05 -11.26
C GLY A 483 28.64 8.34 -12.52
N ARG A 484 28.34 7.04 -12.38
CA ARG A 484 27.82 6.21 -13.48
C ARG A 484 26.39 5.84 -13.15
N PHE A 485 25.45 6.17 -14.03
CA PHE A 485 24.04 5.81 -13.85
C PHE A 485 23.89 4.28 -13.61
N PRO A 486 23.10 3.86 -12.59
CA PRO A 486 22.20 4.67 -11.78
C PRO A 486 22.87 5.46 -10.64
N ASP A 487 24.07 5.12 -10.20
CA ASP A 487 24.70 5.73 -9.02
C ASP A 487 25.35 7.07 -9.35
N VAL A 488 24.57 8.15 -9.21
CA VAL A 488 24.92 9.49 -9.67
C VAL A 488 24.71 10.50 -8.55
N ARG A 489 25.79 11.18 -8.16
CA ARG A 489 25.76 12.26 -7.18
C ARG A 489 25.27 13.54 -7.83
N VAL A 490 24.37 14.24 -7.13
CA VAL A 490 23.88 15.57 -7.47
C VAL A 490 24.63 16.58 -6.62
N LEU A 491 25.47 17.43 -7.24
CA LEU A 491 26.30 18.41 -6.55
C LEU A 491 25.86 19.83 -6.88
N ARG A 492 25.54 20.64 -5.86
CA ARG A 492 25.33 22.08 -6.00
C ARG A 492 26.48 22.82 -5.35
N GLN A 493 27.12 23.73 -6.11
CA GLN A 493 28.27 24.53 -5.65
C GLN A 493 29.39 23.67 -5.00
N GLY A 494 29.61 22.46 -5.53
CA GLY A 494 30.62 21.52 -5.00
C GLY A 494 30.12 20.60 -3.87
N THR A 495 28.99 20.90 -3.23
CA THR A 495 28.40 20.10 -2.15
C THR A 495 27.40 19.09 -2.69
N GLN A 496 27.50 17.83 -2.27
CA GLN A 496 26.52 16.81 -2.62
C GLN A 496 25.20 17.04 -1.87
N VAL A 497 24.11 17.24 -2.60
CA VAL A 497 22.75 17.45 -2.03
C VAL A 497 21.90 16.18 -2.09
N ALA A 498 22.13 15.33 -3.09
CA ALA A 498 21.42 14.07 -3.24
C ALA A 498 22.26 13.07 -4.04
N MET A 499 21.80 11.82 -4.09
CA MET A 499 22.36 10.78 -4.94
C MET A 499 21.23 9.95 -5.54
N HIS A 500 21.16 9.86 -6.86
CA HIS A 500 20.33 8.86 -7.52
C HIS A 500 20.94 7.48 -7.28
N THR A 501 20.10 6.50 -6.97
CA THR A 501 20.53 5.16 -6.55
C THR A 501 19.93 4.07 -7.44
N GLY A 502 20.44 2.85 -7.35
CA GLY A 502 19.84 1.67 -8.00
C GLY A 502 18.34 1.45 -7.72
N ARG A 503 17.81 2.02 -6.63
CA ARG A 503 16.38 2.00 -6.27
C ARG A 503 15.50 2.92 -7.13
N GLY A 504 16.09 3.72 -8.02
CA GLY A 504 15.40 4.77 -8.80
C GLY A 504 15.17 6.08 -8.05
N LEU A 505 15.29 6.08 -6.72
CA LEU A 505 15.10 7.24 -5.87
C LEU A 505 16.38 8.10 -5.74
N LEU A 506 16.19 9.39 -5.56
CA LEU A 506 17.17 10.34 -5.02
C LEU A 506 17.22 10.21 -3.50
N SER A 507 18.33 9.66 -3.02
CA SER A 507 18.71 9.61 -1.61
C SER A 507 19.24 10.97 -1.15
N LEU A 508 18.71 11.52 -0.07
CA LEU A 508 19.09 12.86 0.43
C LEU A 508 20.40 12.85 1.22
N THR A 509 21.15 13.95 1.14
CA THR A 509 22.15 14.35 2.14
C THR A 509 21.57 15.46 3.04
N LEU A 510 22.26 15.85 4.10
CA LEU A 510 21.82 16.96 4.96
C LEU A 510 21.57 18.25 4.16
N ALA A 511 22.47 18.61 3.24
CA ALA A 511 22.33 19.78 2.39
C ALA A 511 21.10 19.69 1.45
N GLY A 512 20.76 18.49 0.96
CA GLY A 512 19.50 18.28 0.23
C GLY A 512 18.26 18.37 1.12
N GLY A 513 18.36 17.84 2.33
CA GLY A 513 17.32 17.97 3.34
C GLY A 513 17.01 19.43 3.67
N GLU A 514 18.03 20.28 3.77
CA GLU A 514 17.85 21.74 3.96
C GLU A 514 17.08 22.39 2.81
N ILE A 515 17.35 21.98 1.57
CA ILE A 515 16.64 22.49 0.38
C ILE A 515 15.14 22.13 0.45
N LEU A 516 14.82 20.87 0.77
CA LEU A 516 13.42 20.42 0.88
C LEU A 516 12.71 21.02 2.09
N SER A 517 13.38 21.11 3.25
CA SER A 517 12.84 21.76 4.45
C SER A 517 12.49 23.24 4.18
N LYS A 518 13.35 23.98 3.47
CA LYS A 518 13.08 25.38 3.06
C LYS A 518 11.91 25.49 2.10
N ALA A 519 11.70 24.49 1.25
CA ALA A 519 10.52 24.41 0.37
C ALA A 519 9.26 23.90 1.09
N ASN A 520 9.35 23.64 2.40
CA ASN A 520 8.29 23.06 3.22
C ASN A 520 7.73 21.74 2.67
N ALA A 521 8.61 20.91 2.08
CA ALA A 521 8.25 19.62 1.51
C ALA A 521 9.03 18.47 2.17
N TYR A 522 8.39 17.31 2.34
CA TYR A 522 9.00 16.07 2.85
C TYR A 522 9.81 16.24 4.16
N TRP A 523 9.26 17.02 5.09
CA TRP A 523 9.87 17.27 6.39
C TRP A 523 9.15 16.53 7.52
N VAL A 524 9.91 16.20 8.57
CA VAL A 524 9.42 15.67 9.85
C VAL A 524 9.93 16.60 10.94
N ASP A 525 9.03 17.30 11.63
CA ASP A 525 9.38 18.20 12.73
C ASP A 525 9.39 17.41 14.04
N ILE A 526 10.52 17.48 14.75
CA ILE A 526 10.74 16.74 15.99
C ILE A 526 10.82 17.68 17.20
N GLU A 527 10.75 17.10 18.39
CA GLU A 527 11.10 17.80 19.62
C GLU A 527 12.54 18.32 19.62
N ASP A 528 12.88 19.15 20.61
CA ASP A 528 14.19 19.80 20.67
C ASP A 528 15.28 18.82 21.16
N PHE A 529 15.67 17.90 20.30
CA PHE A 529 16.80 17.01 20.52
C PHE A 529 17.66 16.84 19.26
N HIS A 530 18.92 16.46 19.46
CA HIS A 530 19.82 16.07 18.37
C HIS A 530 19.75 14.55 18.19
N PRO A 531 19.38 14.04 17.00
CA PRO A 531 19.26 12.60 16.79
C PRO A 531 20.59 11.86 17.00
N VAL A 532 20.60 10.78 17.77
CA VAL A 532 21.78 9.88 17.91
C VAL A 532 21.54 8.54 17.18
N GLY A 533 20.30 8.28 16.75
CA GLY A 533 19.88 7.09 16.03
C GLY A 533 18.61 7.36 15.22
N ASN A 534 17.76 6.35 15.08
CA ASN A 534 16.45 6.49 14.42
C ASN A 534 15.50 7.39 15.21
N ILE A 535 14.56 8.01 14.49
CA ILE A 535 13.50 8.82 15.11
C ILE A 535 12.31 7.91 15.40
N PHE A 536 11.83 7.93 16.63
CA PHE A 536 10.62 7.24 17.06
C PHE A 536 9.43 8.20 17.06
N ALA A 537 8.23 7.68 16.88
CA ALA A 537 7.01 8.48 16.76
C ALA A 537 6.77 9.44 17.94
N VAL A 538 7.09 9.02 19.18
CA VAL A 538 7.02 9.87 20.39
C VAL A 538 7.81 11.20 20.29
N GLY A 539 8.87 11.25 19.48
CA GLY A 539 9.68 12.44 19.31
C GLY A 539 9.23 13.33 18.16
N VAL A 540 8.17 12.97 17.44
CA VAL A 540 7.64 13.72 16.29
C VAL A 540 6.51 14.64 16.73
N ARG A 541 6.57 15.90 16.29
CA ARG A 541 5.52 16.91 16.54
C ARG A 541 4.56 17.04 15.37
N ASP A 542 5.10 17.09 14.16
CA ASP A 542 4.33 17.18 12.93
C ASP A 542 5.13 16.62 11.74
N ALA A 543 4.46 16.34 10.64
CA ALA A 543 5.09 15.80 9.44
C ALA A 543 4.32 16.21 8.18
N ALA A 544 5.05 16.47 7.10
CA ALA A 544 4.48 16.91 5.83
C ALA A 544 3.46 15.88 5.27
N PRO A 545 2.23 16.30 4.89
CA PRO A 545 1.12 15.39 4.59
C PRO A 545 1.35 14.47 3.37
N GLU A 546 2.27 14.84 2.48
CA GLU A 546 2.65 14.05 1.31
C GLU A 546 3.54 12.85 1.63
N ILE A 547 4.08 12.75 2.85
CA ILE A 547 4.97 11.65 3.25
C ILE A 547 4.22 10.32 3.24
N ARG A 548 4.83 9.33 2.61
CA ARG A 548 4.43 7.92 2.63
C ARG A 548 5.57 7.07 3.19
N PRO A 549 5.27 5.88 3.73
CA PRO A 549 6.31 4.91 4.09
C PRO A 549 7.26 4.64 2.91
N GLY A 550 8.56 4.74 3.15
CA GLY A 550 9.61 4.60 2.15
C GLY A 550 10.09 5.90 1.49
N ASP A 551 9.42 7.04 1.72
CA ASP A 551 9.87 8.33 1.20
C ASP A 551 11.14 8.82 1.91
N GLU A 552 11.97 9.55 1.18
CA GLU A 552 13.14 10.24 1.73
C GLU A 552 12.69 11.54 2.40
N VAL A 553 13.12 11.78 3.64
CA VAL A 553 12.63 12.89 4.46
C VAL A 553 13.76 13.67 5.13
N ALA A 554 13.51 14.96 5.37
CA ALA A 554 14.34 15.84 6.18
C ALA A 554 13.77 15.93 7.60
N VAL A 555 14.55 15.52 8.59
CA VAL A 555 14.19 15.66 10.02
C VAL A 555 14.67 17.02 10.50
N ARG A 556 13.75 17.83 11.04
CA ARG A 556 14.02 19.21 11.44
C ARG A 556 13.46 19.54 12.81
N HIS A 557 13.97 20.61 13.41
CA HIS A 557 13.37 21.25 14.57
C HIS A 557 13.26 22.74 14.30
N GLY A 558 12.05 23.29 14.23
CA GLY A 558 11.85 24.73 13.98
C GLY A 558 12.48 25.19 12.66
N GLY A 559 12.50 24.33 11.65
CA GLY A 559 13.13 24.60 10.35
C GLY A 559 14.60 24.17 10.22
N GLU A 560 15.31 23.99 11.32
CA GLU A 560 16.70 23.54 11.32
C GLU A 560 16.78 22.04 11.03
N VAL A 561 17.43 21.65 9.93
CA VAL A 561 17.62 20.24 9.60
C VAL A 561 18.69 19.62 10.49
N ARG A 562 18.32 18.56 11.20
CA ARG A 562 19.17 17.81 12.14
C ARG A 562 19.51 16.41 11.64
N ALA A 563 18.67 15.82 10.78
CA ALA A 563 18.96 14.54 10.14
C ALA A 563 18.24 14.39 8.80
N VAL A 564 18.65 13.38 8.02
CA VAL A 564 17.91 12.89 6.85
C VAL A 564 17.80 11.38 6.90
N GLY A 565 16.71 10.84 6.36
CA GLY A 565 16.41 9.42 6.45
C GLY A 565 15.26 8.99 5.56
N THR A 566 14.75 7.80 5.84
CA THR A 566 13.60 7.21 5.15
C THR A 566 12.43 7.09 6.11
N ALA A 567 11.25 7.57 5.74
CA ALA A 567 10.04 7.40 6.52
C ALA A 567 9.66 5.92 6.64
N ARG A 568 9.25 5.49 7.83
CA ARG A 568 8.66 4.17 8.11
C ARG A 568 7.15 4.23 8.28
N LEU A 569 6.65 5.39 8.67
CA LEU A 569 5.24 5.69 8.92
C LEU A 569 4.74 6.73 7.91
N SER A 570 3.43 6.80 7.71
CA SER A 570 2.79 7.95 7.06
C SER A 570 2.80 9.18 7.97
N SER A 571 2.58 10.38 7.42
CA SER A 571 2.52 11.63 8.21
C SER A 571 1.53 11.56 9.38
N ARG A 572 0.36 10.94 9.18
CA ARG A 572 -0.66 10.81 10.24
C ARG A 572 -0.21 9.83 11.32
N GLU A 573 0.37 8.70 10.93
CA GLU A 573 0.91 7.73 11.88
C GLU A 573 2.05 8.30 12.71
N MET A 574 2.94 9.11 12.11
CA MET A 574 4.01 9.75 12.86
C MET A 574 3.50 10.66 13.98
N LYS A 575 2.32 11.25 13.82
CA LYS A 575 1.69 12.14 14.82
C LYS A 575 0.87 11.38 15.86
N ASP A 576 0.20 10.33 15.42
CA ASP A 576 -0.81 9.66 16.24
C ASP A 576 -0.21 8.51 17.06
N PHE A 577 0.95 7.95 16.68
CA PHE A 577 1.62 6.88 17.44
C PHE A 577 2.59 7.42 18.50
N ASP A 578 2.58 6.79 19.69
CA ASP A 578 3.56 7.04 20.76
C ASP A 578 4.77 6.09 20.70
N ARG A 579 4.79 5.11 19.79
CA ARG A 579 5.85 4.11 19.65
C ARG A 579 6.07 3.71 18.19
N GLY A 580 7.19 3.04 17.96
CA GLY A 580 7.61 2.58 16.63
C GLY A 580 8.55 3.57 15.95
N GLU A 581 9.40 3.03 15.08
CA GLU A 581 10.31 3.81 14.25
C GLU A 581 9.49 4.67 13.27
N ALA A 582 9.62 6.00 13.35
CA ALA A 582 9.01 6.94 12.41
C ALA A 582 9.94 7.21 11.22
N VAL A 583 11.24 7.40 11.49
CA VAL A 583 12.25 7.65 10.45
C VAL A 583 13.49 6.80 10.70
N HIS A 584 13.88 6.05 9.67
CA HIS A 584 15.17 5.38 9.61
C HIS A 584 16.25 6.39 9.23
N VAL A 585 17.10 6.78 10.17
CA VAL A 585 18.07 7.86 9.96
C VAL A 585 19.29 7.34 9.21
N ARG A 586 19.73 8.09 8.21
CA ARG A 586 20.94 7.79 7.44
C ARG A 586 22.11 8.70 7.79
N HIS A 587 21.86 10.00 7.86
CA HIS A 587 22.86 10.99 8.24
C HIS A 587 22.30 11.93 9.30
N VAL A 588 23.15 12.29 10.25
CA VAL A 588 22.86 13.20 11.36
C VAL A 588 23.80 14.38 11.25
N ARG A 589 23.32 15.58 11.58
CA ARG A 589 24.14 16.78 11.75
C ARG A 589 24.87 16.70 13.09
N GLU A 590 26.19 16.80 13.06
CA GLU A 590 26.99 16.85 14.29
C GLU A 590 26.55 18.05 15.14
N ALA A 591 26.32 17.80 16.43
CA ALA A 591 26.02 18.87 17.38
C ALA A 591 27.24 19.79 17.46
N SER A 592 27.02 21.11 17.36
CA SER A 592 28.10 22.05 17.66
C SER A 592 28.44 21.94 19.16
N PRO A 593 29.73 21.88 19.53
CA PRO A 593 30.17 21.63 20.90
C PRO A 593 29.74 22.69 21.91
#